data_AF-A0A381WFV7-F1
#
_entry.id   AF-A0A381WFV7-F1
#
_cell.length_a   1.000
_cell.length_b   1.000
_cell.length_c   1.000
_cell.angle_alpha   90.00
_cell.angle_beta   90.00
_cell.angle_gamma   90.00
#
_symmetry.space_group_name_H-M   'P 1'
#
loop_
_entity.id
_entity.type
_entity.pdbx_description
1 polymer ?
#
loop_
_entity_poly.entity_id
_entity_poly.type
_entity_poly.pdbx_seq_one_letter_code
_entity_poly.pdbx_strand_id
1 'polypeptide(L)'
;MKNKISLIIYSLIALVPAVFIIIAFFGPEKDSAISLNGLDPFGFDDVKVTKKYDESEERLRKKREKFKKAVENKWDTYKESTSKSYVTYSKDLSSRTIVDFEKGEVTIELIVDEEDPKYDSYDSKYDLDLDKQFANRDKIHKNLLSINTRLLNIITMVVLQSDDDEANSDESVNSSFAKRLSNLLKEKGDDGQPILKDQLVDAGGKAVEGVGNTLSAAKDLIGDQTKKVRMHFAKDGKKRTIISIKIPLSDDHMKKRRERYKELIEIEARRFNIPTEIALAIAETESAFNPKAKSHVPAYG
;
A
#
# COMPACT_ATOMS: atom_id res chain seq x y z
N MET A 1 -40.98 18.12 -39.76
CA MET A 1 -39.78 18.84 -39.26
C MET A 1 -39.63 18.57 -37.77
N LYS A 2 -38.71 17.71 -37.37
CA LYS A 2 -38.17 17.52 -36.00
C LYS A 2 -37.33 16.24 -36.05
N ASN A 3 -36.04 16.37 -36.36
CA ASN A 3 -34.96 15.38 -36.13
C ASN A 3 -33.60 15.88 -36.67
N LYS A 4 -33.33 17.19 -36.60
CA LYS A 4 -32.01 17.74 -36.95
C LYS A 4 -31.15 18.15 -35.74
N ILE A 5 -31.72 18.12 -34.53
CA ILE A 5 -31.01 18.57 -33.32
C ILE A 5 -30.16 17.44 -32.70
N SER A 6 -30.55 16.17 -32.87
CA SER A 6 -29.82 15.03 -32.28
C SER A 6 -28.48 14.75 -32.97
N LEU A 7 -28.35 14.95 -34.28
CA LEU A 7 -27.10 14.60 -34.99
C LEU A 7 -25.96 15.60 -34.72
N ILE A 8 -26.30 16.87 -34.45
CA ILE A 8 -25.33 17.95 -34.24
C ILE A 8 -24.67 17.82 -32.86
N ILE A 9 -25.41 17.35 -31.85
CA ILE A 9 -24.90 17.23 -30.47
C ILE A 9 -23.93 16.04 -30.35
N TYR A 10 -24.23 14.89 -30.95
CA TYR A 10 -23.30 13.73 -30.96
C TYR A 10 -22.03 14.01 -31.79
N SER A 11 -22.13 14.81 -32.86
CA SER A 11 -20.96 15.24 -33.62
C SER A 11 -20.06 16.21 -32.85
N LEU A 12 -20.62 17.03 -31.94
CA LEU A 12 -19.83 17.99 -31.16
C LEU A 12 -19.11 17.32 -29.98
N ILE A 13 -19.73 16.31 -29.36
CA ILE A 13 -19.16 15.58 -28.21
C ILE A 13 -18.00 14.65 -28.64
N ALA A 14 -18.03 14.10 -29.85
CA ALA A 14 -16.93 13.28 -30.38
C ALA A 14 -15.72 14.10 -30.87
N LEU A 15 -15.90 15.41 -31.13
CA LEU A 15 -14.85 16.28 -31.67
C LEU A 15 -13.91 16.82 -30.58
N VAL A 16 -14.40 17.01 -29.35
CA VAL A 16 -13.59 17.53 -28.24
C VAL A 16 -12.44 16.59 -27.85
N PRO A 17 -12.63 15.27 -27.70
CA PRO A 17 -11.52 14.35 -27.43
C PRO A 17 -10.54 14.25 -28.60
N ALA A 18 -11.05 14.26 -29.85
CA ALA A 18 -10.21 14.14 -31.04
C ALA A 18 -9.29 15.37 -31.24
N VAL A 19 -9.78 16.57 -30.94
CA VAL A 19 -8.98 17.81 -31.00
C VAL A 19 -7.88 17.81 -29.92
N PHE A 20 -8.18 17.34 -28.71
CA PHE A 20 -7.15 17.18 -27.66
C PHE A 20 -6.09 16.12 -28.03
N ILE A 21 -6.48 15.02 -28.69
CA ILE A 21 -5.54 13.98 -29.16
C ILE A 21 -4.68 14.50 -30.32
N ILE A 22 -5.23 15.28 -31.26
CA ILE A 22 -4.47 15.87 -32.36
C ILE A 22 -3.50 16.94 -31.86
N ILE A 23 -3.85 17.75 -30.86
CA ILE A 23 -2.93 18.71 -30.23
C ILE A 23 -1.82 17.98 -29.44
N ALA A 24 -2.11 16.84 -28.82
CA ALA A 24 -1.12 16.05 -28.09
C ALA A 24 -0.12 15.31 -29.01
N PHE A 25 -0.53 14.93 -30.23
CA PHE A 25 0.31 14.20 -31.19
C PHE A 25 0.91 15.05 -32.33
N PHE A 26 0.28 16.16 -32.69
CA PHE A 26 0.66 17.04 -33.82
C PHE A 26 0.67 18.53 -33.43
N GLY A 27 0.74 18.85 -32.13
CA GLY A 27 0.95 20.22 -31.65
C GLY A 27 2.19 20.88 -32.30
N PRO A 28 2.18 22.20 -32.50
CA PRO A 28 3.22 22.90 -33.25
C PRO A 28 4.60 22.61 -32.66
N GLU A 29 5.56 22.19 -33.51
CA GLU A 29 6.96 21.88 -33.15
C GLU A 29 7.75 23.06 -32.53
N LYS A 30 7.13 24.24 -32.43
CA LYS A 30 7.70 25.40 -31.76
C LYS A 30 6.72 25.95 -30.75
N ASP A 31 7.17 26.01 -29.51
CA ASP A 31 6.51 26.66 -28.37
C ASP A 31 6.13 28.10 -28.76
N SER A 32 4.90 28.28 -29.22
CA SER A 32 4.31 29.60 -29.35
C SER A 32 3.79 29.95 -27.96
N ALA A 33 4.52 30.79 -27.25
CA ALA A 33 4.09 31.32 -25.96
C ALA A 33 2.72 31.98 -26.13
N ILE A 34 1.67 31.34 -25.61
CA ILE A 34 0.34 31.92 -25.51
C ILE A 34 0.45 33.03 -24.47
N SER A 35 0.52 34.29 -24.93
CA SER A 35 0.46 35.47 -24.08
C SER A 35 -1.00 35.71 -23.69
N LEU A 36 -1.37 35.28 -22.49
CA LEU A 36 -2.61 35.68 -21.82
C LEU A 36 -2.40 37.08 -21.23
N ASN A 37 -2.71 38.12 -21.99
CA ASN A 37 -2.72 39.50 -21.50
C ASN A 37 -4.00 39.79 -20.68
N GLY A 38 -4.23 38.97 -19.64
CA GLY A 38 -5.20 39.26 -18.59
C GLY A 38 -4.54 40.08 -17.49
N LEU A 39 -5.29 40.99 -16.89
CA LEU A 39 -4.86 41.70 -15.68
C LEU A 39 -4.56 40.66 -14.60
N ASP A 40 -3.30 40.54 -14.15
CA ASP A 40 -2.91 39.69 -13.02
C ASP A 40 -3.60 40.23 -11.75
N PRO A 41 -4.70 39.61 -11.26
CA PRO A 41 -5.45 40.12 -10.12
C PRO A 41 -4.71 39.84 -8.79
N PHE A 42 -3.63 39.06 -8.84
CA PHE A 42 -2.96 38.50 -7.66
C PHE A 42 -1.49 38.95 -7.54
N GLY A 43 -0.95 39.67 -8.52
CA GLY A 43 0.41 40.22 -8.49
C GLY A 43 1.52 39.15 -8.48
N PHE A 44 1.21 37.93 -8.92
CA PHE A 44 2.17 36.84 -8.98
C PHE A 44 2.89 36.86 -10.33
N ASP A 45 4.21 37.04 -10.28
CA ASP A 45 5.08 36.83 -11.44
C ASP A 45 5.00 35.34 -11.86
N ASP A 46 4.14 35.05 -12.84
CA ASP A 46 3.82 33.70 -13.34
C ASP A 46 5.08 32.90 -13.70
N VAL A 47 6.13 33.56 -14.20
CA VAL A 47 7.42 32.95 -14.53
C VAL A 47 8.15 32.48 -13.26
N LYS A 48 8.09 33.28 -12.17
CA LYS A 48 8.67 32.88 -10.87
C LYS A 48 7.89 31.76 -10.21
N VAL A 49 6.56 31.75 -10.31
CA VAL A 49 5.72 30.68 -9.73
C VAL A 49 5.97 29.35 -10.45
N THR A 50 5.96 29.37 -11.78
CA THR A 50 6.23 28.18 -12.61
C THR A 50 7.62 27.61 -12.32
N LYS A 51 8.65 28.46 -12.26
CA LYS A 51 10.01 28.02 -11.91
C LYS A 51 10.10 27.39 -10.53
N LYS A 52 9.45 27.96 -9.51
CA LYS A 52 9.42 27.39 -8.15
C LYS A 52 8.72 26.03 -8.13
N TYR A 53 7.65 25.88 -8.91
CA TYR A 53 6.93 24.61 -9.07
C TYR A 53 7.83 23.55 -9.69
N ASP A 54 8.47 23.85 -10.83
CA ASP A 54 9.39 22.94 -11.52
C ASP A 54 10.57 22.51 -10.63
N GLU A 55 11.16 23.46 -9.90
CA GLU A 55 12.21 23.18 -8.92
C GLU A 55 11.73 22.28 -7.78
N SER A 56 10.46 22.37 -7.38
CA SER A 56 9.87 21.52 -6.34
C SER A 56 9.62 20.10 -6.85
N GLU A 57 9.07 19.96 -8.05
CA GLU A 57 8.82 18.68 -8.73
C GLU A 57 10.13 17.93 -8.99
N GLU A 58 11.16 18.63 -9.46
CA GLU A 58 12.47 18.02 -9.69
C GLU A 58 13.12 17.56 -8.36
N ARG A 59 12.93 18.32 -7.27
CA ARG A 59 13.37 17.89 -5.93
C ARG A 59 12.62 16.66 -5.45
N LEU A 60 11.31 16.58 -5.67
CA LEU A 60 10.48 15.42 -5.33
C LEU A 60 10.89 14.21 -6.16
N ARG A 61 11.07 14.36 -7.47
CA ARG A 61 11.53 13.32 -8.38
C ARG A 61 12.88 12.75 -7.95
N LYS A 62 13.87 13.60 -7.64
CA LYS A 62 15.18 13.15 -7.13
C LYS A 62 15.08 12.39 -5.81
N LYS A 63 14.24 12.86 -4.88
CA LYS A 63 13.99 12.17 -3.60
C LYS A 63 13.34 10.80 -3.84
N ARG A 64 12.33 10.74 -4.71
CA ARG A 64 11.63 9.50 -5.08
C ARG A 64 12.58 8.49 -5.73
N GLU A 65 13.40 8.93 -6.68
CA GLU A 65 14.41 8.07 -7.32
C GLU A 65 15.45 7.55 -6.32
N LYS A 66 15.95 8.39 -5.43
CA LYS A 66 16.88 7.96 -4.37
C LYS A 66 16.23 6.94 -3.44
N PHE A 67 14.98 7.18 -3.05
CA PHE A 67 14.22 6.27 -2.20
C PHE A 67 13.95 4.94 -2.89
N LYS A 68 13.47 4.96 -4.14
CA LYS A 68 13.25 3.79 -4.98
C LYS A 68 14.50 2.93 -5.07
N LYS A 69 15.66 3.52 -5.38
CA LYS A 69 16.95 2.81 -5.41
C LYS A 69 17.30 2.19 -4.06
N ALA A 70 17.12 2.93 -2.96
CA ALA A 70 17.39 2.41 -1.62
C ALA A 70 16.48 1.22 -1.25
N VAL A 71 15.21 1.26 -1.66
CA VAL A 71 14.28 0.15 -1.50
C VAL A 71 14.71 -1.04 -2.35
N GLU A 72 14.95 -0.84 -3.65
CA GLU A 72 15.32 -1.93 -4.57
C GLU A 72 16.67 -2.57 -4.25
N ASN A 73 17.54 -1.90 -3.48
CA ASN A 73 18.75 -2.51 -2.96
C ASN A 73 18.46 -3.61 -1.93
N LYS A 74 17.35 -3.52 -1.19
CA LYS A 74 16.94 -4.50 -0.17
C LYS A 74 15.80 -5.42 -0.60
N TRP A 75 14.91 -4.90 -1.44
CA TRP A 75 13.67 -5.54 -1.87
C TRP A 75 13.74 -5.93 -3.34
N ASP A 76 12.96 -6.94 -3.69
CA ASP A 76 12.77 -7.42 -5.07
C ASP A 76 12.25 -6.33 -6.01
N THR A 77 11.20 -5.65 -5.58
CA THR A 77 10.50 -4.66 -6.38
C THR A 77 10.04 -3.53 -5.48
N TYR A 78 10.29 -2.30 -5.89
CA TYR A 78 9.72 -1.12 -5.28
C TYR A 78 8.19 -1.13 -5.43
N LYS A 79 7.48 -0.91 -4.31
CA LYS A 79 6.03 -0.75 -4.30
C LYS A 79 5.71 0.69 -3.92
N GLU A 80 4.81 1.31 -4.66
CA GLU A 80 4.36 2.68 -4.40
C GLU A 80 2.88 2.71 -4.09
N SER A 81 2.47 3.75 -3.35
CA SER A 81 1.05 4.02 -3.15
C SER A 81 0.41 4.41 -4.48
N THR A 82 -0.84 4.01 -4.67
CA THR A 82 -1.64 4.32 -5.85
C THR A 82 -2.94 5.00 -5.43
N SER A 83 -3.85 5.23 -6.37
CA SER A 83 -5.18 5.74 -6.03
C SER A 83 -5.95 4.75 -5.15
N LYS A 84 -5.74 3.43 -5.31
CA LYS A 84 -6.46 2.37 -4.59
C LYS A 84 -5.63 1.62 -3.54
N SER A 85 -4.37 1.98 -3.36
CA SER A 85 -3.50 1.33 -2.38
C SER A 85 -2.62 2.30 -1.62
N TYR A 86 -2.34 1.97 -0.36
CA TYR A 86 -1.42 2.71 0.48
C TYR A 86 -0.22 1.84 0.86
N VAL A 87 0.99 2.33 0.58
CA VAL A 87 2.25 1.63 0.84
C VAL A 87 3.11 2.46 1.78
N THR A 88 3.52 1.85 2.88
CA THR A 88 4.49 2.43 3.81
C THR A 88 5.69 1.52 3.99
N TYR A 89 6.85 2.13 4.14
CA TYR A 89 8.08 1.44 4.47
C TYR A 89 8.53 1.85 5.87
N SER A 90 9.21 0.92 6.53
CA SER A 90 9.96 1.22 7.73
C SER A 90 11.13 2.15 7.46
N LYS A 91 11.58 2.89 8.48
CA LYS A 91 12.72 3.82 8.35
C LYS A 91 14.00 3.14 7.86
N ASP A 92 14.23 1.91 8.31
CA ASP A 92 15.37 1.06 7.97
C ASP A 92 15.14 0.21 6.71
N LEU A 93 13.96 0.31 6.07
CA LEU A 93 13.55 -0.46 4.90
C LEU A 93 13.55 -1.99 5.12
N SER A 94 13.53 -2.46 6.36
CA SER A 94 13.40 -3.88 6.71
C SER A 94 11.97 -4.40 6.60
N SER A 95 10.98 -3.52 6.42
CA SER A 95 9.58 -3.94 6.32
C SER A 95 8.74 -2.96 5.53
N ARG A 96 7.65 -3.48 4.94
CA ARG A 96 6.64 -2.69 4.25
C ARG A 96 5.24 -3.17 4.60
N THR A 97 4.31 -2.23 4.62
CA THR A 97 2.87 -2.48 4.81
C THR A 97 2.13 -1.94 3.60
N ILE A 98 1.23 -2.75 3.06
CA ILE A 98 0.43 -2.46 1.88
C ILE A 98 -1.04 -2.62 2.26
N VAL A 99 -1.84 -1.57 2.07
CA VAL A 99 -3.30 -1.65 2.16
C VAL A 99 -3.85 -1.61 0.75
N ASP A 100 -4.50 -2.69 0.31
CA ASP A 100 -5.26 -2.72 -0.93
C ASP A 100 -6.73 -2.45 -0.58
N PHE A 101 -7.17 -1.21 -0.81
CA PHE A 101 -8.52 -0.78 -0.44
C PHE A 101 -9.59 -1.41 -1.33
N GLU A 102 -9.24 -1.73 -2.57
CA GLU A 102 -10.17 -2.37 -3.51
C GLU A 102 -10.38 -3.84 -3.16
N LYS A 103 -9.28 -4.58 -2.92
CA LYS A 103 -9.37 -5.99 -2.52
C LYS A 103 -9.77 -6.21 -1.07
N GLY A 104 -9.65 -5.18 -0.24
CA GLY A 104 -9.92 -5.29 1.20
C GLY A 104 -8.89 -6.15 1.92
N GLU A 105 -7.59 -5.93 1.68
CA GLU A 105 -6.53 -6.73 2.29
C GLU A 105 -5.37 -5.84 2.75
N VAL A 106 -4.86 -6.11 3.95
CA VAL A 106 -3.59 -5.57 4.45
C VAL A 106 -2.52 -6.65 4.28
N THR A 107 -1.45 -6.34 3.56
CA THR A 107 -0.24 -7.17 3.49
C THR A 107 0.87 -6.52 4.28
N ILE A 108 1.48 -7.26 5.21
CA ILE A 108 2.71 -6.83 5.89
C ILE A 108 3.83 -7.77 5.48
N GLU A 109 4.95 -7.21 5.06
CA GLU A 109 6.14 -7.97 4.70
C GLU A 109 7.34 -7.49 5.52
N LEU A 110 8.12 -8.45 6.02
CA LEU A 110 9.37 -8.23 6.74
C LEU A 110 10.52 -8.89 5.98
N ILE A 111 11.67 -8.24 5.96
CA ILE A 111 12.95 -8.80 5.55
C ILE A 111 13.70 -9.26 6.80
N VAL A 112 14.22 -10.48 6.73
CA VAL A 112 15.22 -11.02 7.65
C VAL A 112 16.50 -11.23 6.85
N ASP A 113 17.60 -10.61 7.28
CA ASP A 113 18.93 -10.78 6.68
C ASP A 113 19.53 -12.08 7.24
N GLU A 114 19.91 -13.03 6.37
CA GLU A 114 20.44 -14.35 6.79
C GLU A 114 21.83 -14.23 7.45
N GLU A 115 22.50 -13.08 7.31
CA GLU A 115 23.79 -12.78 7.91
C GLU A 115 23.67 -11.97 9.21
N ASP A 116 22.45 -11.66 9.67
CA ASP A 116 22.24 -10.92 10.92
C ASP A 116 22.53 -11.82 12.14
N PRO A 117 23.58 -11.51 12.94
CA PRO A 117 23.97 -12.34 14.09
C PRO A 117 22.89 -12.43 15.18
N LYS A 118 21.91 -11.53 15.15
CA LYS A 118 20.73 -11.57 16.03
C LYS A 118 19.89 -12.84 15.86
N TYR A 119 19.99 -13.49 14.70
CA TYR A 119 19.28 -14.75 14.40
C TYR A 119 20.20 -15.98 14.45
N ASP A 120 21.51 -15.79 14.65
CA ASP A 120 22.48 -16.86 14.87
C ASP A 120 22.46 -17.40 16.33
N SER A 121 21.69 -16.79 17.24
CA SER A 121 21.70 -17.14 18.68
C SER A 121 20.56 -18.05 19.16
N TYR A 122 19.67 -18.51 18.28
CA TYR A 122 18.67 -19.50 18.67
C TYR A 122 19.32 -20.88 18.68
N ASP A 123 19.66 -21.33 19.90
CA ASP A 123 20.37 -22.57 20.19
C ASP A 123 19.80 -23.75 19.39
N SER A 124 20.70 -24.47 18.73
CA SER A 124 20.52 -25.70 17.94
C SER A 124 19.88 -26.89 18.69
N LYS A 125 19.22 -26.65 19.81
CA LYS A 125 18.65 -27.68 20.69
C LYS A 125 17.42 -28.39 20.10
N TYR A 126 16.82 -27.85 19.04
CA TYR A 126 15.67 -28.44 18.33
C TYR A 126 16.04 -29.25 17.07
N ASP A 127 17.32 -29.38 16.73
CA ASP A 127 17.80 -30.21 15.61
C ASP A 127 17.61 -31.72 15.86
N LEU A 128 17.11 -32.13 17.03
CA LEU A 128 17.03 -33.53 17.46
C LEU A 128 15.63 -34.16 17.43
N ASP A 129 14.58 -33.40 17.09
CA ASP A 129 13.19 -33.91 17.17
C ASP A 129 12.36 -33.73 15.88
N LEU A 130 12.80 -32.92 14.92
CA LEU A 130 12.12 -32.80 13.63
C LEU A 130 12.27 -34.09 12.80
N ASP A 131 13.46 -34.70 12.79
CA ASP A 131 13.69 -35.99 12.12
C ASP A 131 12.86 -37.12 12.73
N LYS A 132 12.56 -37.09 14.03
CA LYS A 132 11.77 -38.14 14.69
C LYS A 132 10.27 -38.03 14.43
N GLN A 133 9.74 -36.81 14.29
CA GLN A 133 8.32 -36.61 13.99
C GLN A 133 7.98 -36.90 12.51
N PHE A 134 8.94 -36.76 11.60
CA PHE A 134 8.76 -37.05 10.17
C PHE A 134 9.27 -38.44 9.72
N ALA A 135 10.00 -39.17 10.57
CA ALA A 135 10.43 -40.55 10.31
C ALA A 135 9.28 -41.55 10.08
N ASN A 136 8.03 -41.17 10.37
CA ASN A 136 6.86 -42.06 10.27
C ASN A 136 6.02 -41.87 8.99
N ARG A 137 6.48 -41.09 7.99
CA ARG A 137 5.83 -41.00 6.68
C ARG A 137 6.83 -41.24 5.55
N ASP A 138 6.93 -42.50 5.17
CA ASP A 138 7.67 -42.97 4.01
C ASP A 138 7.40 -42.14 2.74
N LYS A 139 8.48 -41.99 1.95
CA LYS A 139 8.51 -41.67 0.50
C LYS A 139 8.53 -40.21 0.01
N ILE A 140 8.78 -39.20 0.85
CA ILE A 140 9.03 -37.81 0.37
C ILE A 140 10.54 -37.45 0.33
N HIS A 141 11.41 -38.29 0.90
CA HIS A 141 12.80 -37.95 1.20
C HIS A 141 13.83 -38.16 0.08
N LYS A 142 13.71 -37.46 -1.04
CA LYS A 142 14.90 -37.21 -1.90
C LYS A 142 15.11 -35.78 -2.39
N ASN A 143 14.16 -34.86 -2.19
CA ASN A 143 14.29 -33.47 -2.68
C ASN A 143 14.32 -32.38 -1.58
N LEU A 144 14.31 -32.73 -0.29
CA LEU A 144 14.34 -31.74 0.81
C LEU A 144 15.76 -31.30 1.22
N LEU A 145 16.80 -31.91 0.65
CA LEU A 145 18.18 -31.86 1.16
C LEU A 145 19.07 -30.73 0.62
N SER A 146 18.50 -29.61 0.15
CA SER A 146 19.29 -28.41 -0.21
C SER A 146 18.87 -27.14 0.52
N ILE A 147 17.95 -27.24 1.49
CA ILE A 147 17.53 -26.10 2.31
C ILE A 147 18.64 -25.80 3.33
N ASN A 148 19.15 -24.57 3.33
CA ASN A 148 20.14 -24.09 4.30
C ASN A 148 19.59 -24.22 5.74
N THR A 149 20.38 -24.72 6.70
CA THR A 149 20.00 -24.87 8.11
C THR A 149 19.50 -23.56 8.72
N ARG A 150 20.09 -22.41 8.34
CA ARG A 150 19.61 -21.08 8.76
C ARG A 150 18.19 -20.78 8.29
N LEU A 151 17.85 -21.18 7.06
CA LEU A 151 16.51 -21.01 6.50
C LEU A 151 15.51 -21.92 7.21
N LEU A 152 15.91 -23.16 7.53
CA LEU A 152 15.09 -24.06 8.33
C LEU A 152 14.83 -23.45 9.72
N ASN A 153 15.84 -22.87 10.37
CA ASN A 153 15.68 -22.18 11.66
C ASN A 153 14.73 -20.99 11.58
N ILE A 154 14.82 -20.17 10.53
CA ILE A 154 13.87 -19.05 10.33
C ILE A 154 12.45 -19.58 10.12
N ILE A 155 12.27 -20.61 9.28
CA ILE A 155 10.95 -21.21 9.04
C ILE A 155 10.39 -21.81 10.34
N THR A 156 11.21 -22.58 11.06
CA THR A 156 10.86 -23.18 12.35
C THR A 156 10.51 -22.11 13.37
N MET A 157 11.28 -21.02 13.48
CA MET A 157 10.96 -19.88 14.35
C MET A 157 9.63 -19.21 13.96
N VAL A 158 9.35 -19.08 12.66
CA VAL A 158 8.14 -18.44 12.15
C VAL A 158 6.90 -19.32 12.36
N VAL A 159 7.05 -20.64 12.25
CA VAL A 159 5.96 -21.63 12.33
C VAL A 159 5.71 -22.13 13.76
N LEU A 160 6.76 -22.25 14.59
CA LEU A 160 6.70 -22.78 15.96
C LEU A 160 6.67 -21.69 17.05
N GLN A 161 6.46 -20.42 16.71
CA GLN A 161 6.20 -19.38 17.73
C GLN A 161 4.88 -19.72 18.46
N SER A 162 4.97 -20.48 19.56
CA SER A 162 3.89 -20.69 20.54
C SER A 162 3.82 -19.49 21.49
N ASP A 163 2.61 -19.12 21.89
CA ASP A 163 2.32 -17.94 22.71
C ASP A 163 2.86 -18.00 24.16
N ASP A 164 3.54 -19.08 24.55
CA ASP A 164 3.92 -19.38 25.95
C ASP A 164 5.32 -18.90 26.39
N ASP A 165 6.14 -18.32 25.51
CA ASP A 165 7.50 -17.88 25.90
C ASP A 165 7.51 -16.47 26.51
N GLU A 166 7.40 -16.43 27.84
CA GLU A 166 7.50 -15.26 28.72
C GLU A 166 8.95 -14.70 28.86
N ALA A 167 9.79 -14.85 27.82
CA ALA A 167 11.18 -14.39 27.82
C ALA A 167 11.41 -13.31 26.74
N ASN A 168 11.37 -12.04 27.14
CA ASN A 168 11.73 -10.84 26.36
C ASN A 168 11.05 -10.70 24.97
N SER A 169 9.74 -10.42 25.01
CA SER A 169 8.83 -10.29 23.85
C SER A 169 9.07 -9.13 22.86
N ASP A 170 10.15 -8.34 23.00
CA ASP A 170 10.41 -7.18 22.13
C ASP A 170 11.13 -7.55 20.81
N GLU A 171 11.59 -8.79 20.66
CA GLU A 171 12.54 -9.16 19.60
C GLU A 171 12.01 -10.19 18.58
N SER A 172 10.78 -10.69 18.75
CA SER A 172 10.20 -11.72 17.87
C SER A 172 9.65 -11.19 16.53
N VAL A 173 9.55 -12.07 15.54
CA VAL A 173 8.93 -11.79 14.23
C VAL A 173 7.47 -11.34 14.39
N ASN A 174 6.69 -12.02 15.25
CA ASN A 174 5.32 -11.61 15.59
C ASN A 174 5.26 -10.20 16.18
N SER A 175 6.20 -9.83 17.05
CA SER A 175 6.29 -8.47 17.61
C SER A 175 6.53 -7.42 16.52
N SER A 176 7.38 -7.73 15.53
CA SER A 176 7.63 -6.84 14.39
C SER A 176 6.39 -6.64 13.52
N PHE A 177 5.62 -7.71 13.25
CA PHE A 177 4.33 -7.61 12.57
C PHE A 177 3.33 -6.77 13.39
N ALA A 178 3.21 -7.05 14.69
CA ALA A 178 2.26 -6.35 15.57
C ALA A 178 2.57 -4.87 15.67
N LYS A 179 3.84 -4.50 15.73
CA LYS A 179 4.27 -3.10 15.70
C LYS A 179 3.91 -2.41 14.38
N ARG A 180 4.04 -3.10 13.24
CA ARG A 180 3.66 -2.55 11.94
C ARG A 180 2.16 -2.33 11.81
N LEU A 181 1.37 -3.33 12.20
CA LEU A 181 -0.08 -3.22 12.23
C LEU A 181 -0.52 -2.13 13.21
N SER A 182 0.07 -2.07 14.40
CA SER A 182 -0.18 -1.03 15.40
C SER A 182 0.05 0.39 14.87
N ASN A 183 1.11 0.59 14.08
CA ASN A 183 1.36 1.88 13.44
C ASN A 183 0.34 2.18 12.33
N LEU A 184 -0.01 1.18 11.52
CA LEU A 184 -1.03 1.33 10.48
C LEU A 184 -2.39 1.72 11.07
N LEU A 185 -2.76 1.13 12.21
CA LEU A 185 -3.99 1.43 12.94
C LEU A 185 -4.06 2.86 13.45
N LYS A 186 -2.91 3.52 13.61
CA LYS A 186 -2.80 4.94 14.01
C LYS A 186 -2.72 5.88 12.82
N GLU A 187 -2.47 5.37 11.63
CA GLU A 187 -2.29 6.18 10.43
C GLU A 187 -3.59 6.91 10.12
N LYS A 188 -3.54 8.23 10.01
CA LYS A 188 -4.71 9.09 9.81
C LYS A 188 -4.88 9.48 8.36
N GLY A 189 -6.12 9.45 7.89
CA GLY A 189 -6.52 10.09 6.63
C GLY A 189 -6.49 11.61 6.76
N ASP A 190 -6.83 12.29 5.67
CA ASP A 190 -6.77 13.75 5.61
C ASP A 190 -7.91 14.42 6.41
N ASP A 191 -8.94 13.65 6.76
CA ASP A 191 -10.00 13.98 7.71
C ASP A 191 -9.59 13.76 9.19
N GLY A 192 -8.33 13.39 9.46
CA GLY A 192 -7.78 13.19 10.79
C GLY A 192 -8.19 11.89 11.49
N GLN A 193 -9.01 11.02 10.90
CA GLN A 193 -9.38 9.73 11.50
C GLN A 193 -8.54 8.57 10.94
N PRO A 194 -8.38 7.46 11.68
CA PRO A 194 -7.63 6.29 11.22
C PRO A 194 -8.08 5.78 9.84
N ILE A 195 -7.14 5.43 8.97
CA ILE A 195 -7.46 5.00 7.59
C ILE A 195 -8.21 3.66 7.54
N LEU A 196 -8.00 2.81 8.55
CA LEU A 196 -8.68 1.51 8.72
C LEU A 196 -9.78 1.54 9.79
N LYS A 197 -10.28 2.71 10.15
CA LYS A 197 -11.35 2.85 11.14
C LYS A 197 -12.53 1.91 10.80
N ASP A 198 -12.88 1.07 11.76
CA ASP A 198 -13.98 0.08 11.73
C ASP A 198 -13.89 -0.96 10.60
N GLN A 199 -12.77 -1.08 9.89
CA GLN A 199 -12.62 -1.94 8.71
C GLN A 199 -11.93 -3.28 9.00
N LEU A 200 -11.49 -3.52 10.23
CA LEU A 200 -10.84 -4.77 10.61
C LEU A 200 -11.80 -5.67 11.36
N VAL A 201 -11.57 -6.97 11.23
CA VAL A 201 -12.31 -8.02 11.94
C VAL A 201 -11.37 -8.85 12.79
N ASP A 202 -11.83 -9.29 13.95
CA ASP A 202 -11.14 -10.30 14.74
C ASP A 202 -11.21 -11.70 14.07
N ALA A 203 -10.58 -12.70 14.69
CA ALA A 203 -10.59 -14.10 14.24
C ALA A 203 -11.99 -14.67 14.02
N GLY A 204 -12.99 -14.15 14.74
CA GLY A 204 -14.39 -14.54 14.65
C GLY A 204 -15.20 -13.72 13.66
N GLY A 205 -14.56 -12.83 12.88
CA GLY A 205 -15.23 -11.97 11.91
C GLY A 205 -15.93 -10.75 12.52
N LYS A 206 -15.79 -10.49 13.82
CA LYS A 206 -16.43 -9.33 14.47
C LYS A 206 -15.60 -8.07 14.25
N ALA A 207 -16.28 -6.98 13.91
CA ALA A 207 -15.64 -5.69 13.67
C ALA A 207 -14.88 -5.21 14.92
N VAL A 208 -13.64 -4.78 14.72
CA VAL A 208 -12.83 -4.14 15.75
C VAL A 208 -13.12 -2.63 15.71
N GLU A 209 -14.02 -2.18 16.58
CA GLU A 209 -14.43 -0.77 16.68
C GLU A 209 -13.35 0.08 17.36
N GLY A 210 -13.19 1.32 16.89
CA GLY A 210 -12.45 2.36 17.64
C GLY A 210 -11.02 1.97 18.02
N VAL A 211 -10.10 1.99 17.05
CA VAL A 211 -8.73 1.48 17.23
C VAL A 211 -7.81 2.45 17.98
N GLY A 212 -8.17 2.76 19.23
CA GLY A 212 -7.44 3.64 20.15
C GLY A 212 -6.37 2.95 21.00
N ASN A 213 -6.35 1.61 21.12
CA ASN A 213 -5.31 0.88 21.85
C ASN A 213 -4.83 -0.34 21.06
N THR A 214 -3.54 -0.36 20.74
CA THR A 214 -3.09 -0.56 19.35
C THR A 214 -2.10 -1.70 19.16
N LEU A 215 -1.57 -2.31 20.22
CA LEU A 215 -0.59 -3.41 20.09
C LEU A 215 -1.18 -4.78 20.45
N SER A 216 -2.03 -4.87 21.48
CA SER A 216 -2.71 -6.14 21.83
C SER A 216 -3.62 -6.59 20.69
N ALA A 217 -4.53 -5.71 20.25
CA ALA A 217 -5.39 -6.00 19.10
C ALA A 217 -4.59 -6.37 17.85
N ALA A 218 -3.42 -5.74 17.65
CA ALA A 218 -2.54 -6.12 16.54
C ALA A 218 -1.96 -7.52 16.70
N LYS A 219 -1.51 -7.90 17.92
CA LYS A 219 -1.01 -9.25 18.21
C LYS A 219 -2.09 -10.30 17.95
N ASP A 220 -3.31 -10.07 18.46
CA ASP A 220 -4.45 -10.97 18.28
C ASP A 220 -4.76 -11.18 16.80
N LEU A 221 -4.82 -10.09 16.02
CA LEU A 221 -5.07 -10.14 14.58
C LEU A 221 -3.98 -10.86 13.77
N ILE A 222 -2.77 -10.98 14.30
CA ILE A 222 -1.61 -11.60 13.64
C ILE A 222 -1.44 -13.06 14.02
N GLY A 223 -1.78 -13.43 15.26
CA GLY A 223 -1.65 -14.79 15.78
C GLY A 223 -2.26 -15.81 14.83
N ASP A 224 -3.46 -15.50 14.32
CA ASP A 224 -4.23 -16.40 13.46
C ASP A 224 -3.80 -16.37 11.97
N GLN A 225 -2.90 -15.47 11.58
CA GLN A 225 -2.54 -15.31 10.16
C GLN A 225 -1.46 -16.28 9.72
N THR A 226 -1.72 -16.93 8.59
CA THR A 226 -0.73 -17.77 7.92
C THR A 226 0.41 -16.92 7.38
N LYS A 227 1.63 -17.28 7.76
CA LYS A 227 2.87 -16.62 7.31
C LYS A 227 3.40 -17.31 6.06
N LYS A 228 3.65 -16.53 5.00
CA LYS A 228 4.30 -17.01 3.78
C LYS A 228 5.76 -16.61 3.81
N VAL A 229 6.64 -17.57 3.57
CA VAL A 229 8.09 -17.37 3.59
C VAL A 229 8.65 -17.57 2.19
N ARG A 230 9.50 -16.66 1.72
CA ARG A 230 10.23 -16.82 0.46
C ARG A 230 11.63 -16.24 0.55
N MET A 231 12.57 -16.87 -0.14
CA MET A 231 13.91 -16.32 -0.29
C MET A 231 13.96 -15.19 -1.31
N HIS A 232 14.86 -14.26 -1.09
CA HIS A 232 15.14 -13.13 -1.96
C HIS A 232 16.64 -12.84 -1.99
N PHE A 233 17.21 -12.86 -3.19
CA PHE A 233 18.56 -12.35 -3.45
C PHE A 233 18.44 -10.88 -3.79
N ALA A 234 18.90 -10.03 -2.88
CA ALA A 234 18.78 -8.60 -3.03
C ALA A 234 19.85 -8.03 -3.96
N LYS A 235 19.60 -6.83 -4.51
CA LYS A 235 20.52 -6.21 -5.48
C LYS A 235 21.88 -5.84 -4.88
N ASP A 236 21.97 -5.75 -3.56
CA ASP A 236 23.23 -5.57 -2.83
C ASP A 236 24.03 -6.88 -2.62
N GLY A 237 23.56 -8.00 -3.18
CA GLY A 237 24.23 -9.29 -3.13
C GLY A 237 23.92 -10.12 -1.87
N LYS A 238 23.16 -9.58 -0.93
CA LYS A 238 22.81 -10.28 0.32
C LYS A 238 21.63 -11.23 0.15
N LYS A 239 21.69 -12.36 0.86
CA LYS A 239 20.58 -13.31 0.97
C LYS A 239 19.62 -12.85 2.06
N ARG A 240 18.36 -12.72 1.70
CA ARG A 240 17.29 -12.28 2.60
C ARG A 240 16.11 -13.22 2.52
N THR A 241 15.45 -13.41 3.64
CA THR A 241 14.16 -14.09 3.70
C THR A 241 13.07 -13.04 3.86
N ILE A 242 12.04 -13.11 3.01
CA ILE A 242 10.84 -12.29 3.11
C ILE A 242 9.74 -13.11 3.78
N ILE A 243 9.21 -12.60 4.88
CA ILE A 243 8.08 -13.18 5.60
C ILE A 243 6.89 -12.26 5.39
N SER A 244 5.77 -12.81 4.93
CA SER A 244 4.56 -12.07 4.56
C SER A 244 3.36 -12.59 5.31
N ILE A 245 2.54 -11.68 5.83
CA ILE A 245 1.18 -11.97 6.31
C ILE A 245 0.17 -11.16 5.52
N LYS A 246 -1.04 -11.73 5.40
CA LYS A 246 -2.20 -11.09 4.80
C LYS A 246 -3.29 -11.07 5.86
N ILE A 247 -3.91 -9.91 6.05
CA ILE A 247 -4.99 -9.68 7.00
C ILE A 247 -6.18 -9.14 6.19
N PRO A 248 -7.30 -9.87 6.09
CA PRO A 248 -8.47 -9.38 5.40
C PRO A 248 -9.10 -8.21 6.16
N LEU A 249 -9.68 -7.26 5.42
CA LEU A 249 -10.63 -6.29 5.96
C LEU A 249 -12.03 -6.94 6.05
N SER A 250 -12.97 -6.28 6.74
CA SER A 250 -14.36 -6.71 6.80
C SER A 250 -15.01 -6.73 5.41
N ASP A 251 -15.93 -7.65 5.13
CA ASP A 251 -16.61 -7.74 3.81
C ASP A 251 -17.31 -6.43 3.39
N ASP A 252 -17.74 -5.64 4.38
CA ASP A 252 -18.37 -4.34 4.18
C ASP A 252 -17.38 -3.16 4.17
N HIS A 253 -16.07 -3.40 4.07
CA HIS A 253 -15.02 -2.37 4.15
C HIS A 253 -15.26 -1.22 3.17
N MET A 254 -15.70 -1.53 1.94
CA MET A 254 -15.99 -0.52 0.91
C MET A 254 -17.20 0.33 1.31
N LYS A 255 -18.24 -0.30 1.86
CA LYS A 255 -19.44 0.39 2.34
C LYS A 255 -19.11 1.33 3.50
N LYS A 256 -18.27 0.90 4.44
CA LYS A 256 -17.80 1.71 5.57
C LYS A 256 -17.08 2.98 5.11
N ARG A 257 -16.18 2.86 4.13
CA ARG A 257 -15.49 4.05 3.56
C ARG A 257 -16.44 4.93 2.74
N ARG A 258 -17.34 4.34 1.95
CA ARG A 258 -18.37 5.10 1.23
C ARG A 258 -19.19 5.95 2.18
N GLU A 259 -19.69 5.36 3.27
CA GLU A 259 -20.52 6.06 4.26
C GLU A 259 -19.74 7.19 4.96
N ARG A 260 -18.46 6.97 5.27
CA ARG A 260 -17.58 7.99 5.85
C ARG A 260 -17.50 9.28 5.02
N TYR A 261 -17.53 9.18 3.70
CA TYR A 261 -17.39 10.33 2.79
C TYR A 261 -18.70 10.77 2.14
N LYS A 262 -19.79 10.02 2.32
CA LYS A 262 -21.06 10.21 1.63
C LYS A 262 -21.63 11.61 1.81
N GLU A 263 -21.66 12.13 3.03
CA GLU A 263 -22.21 13.46 3.31
C GLU A 263 -21.41 14.57 2.59
N LEU A 264 -20.08 14.49 2.62
CA LEU A 264 -19.21 15.46 1.92
C LEU A 264 -19.42 15.38 0.40
N ILE A 265 -19.50 14.16 -0.13
CA ILE A 265 -19.75 13.93 -1.56
C ILE A 265 -21.14 14.48 -1.94
N GLU A 266 -22.17 14.29 -1.12
CA GLU A 266 -23.50 14.86 -1.35
C GLU A 266 -23.50 16.38 -1.37
N ILE A 267 -22.75 17.02 -0.45
CA ILE A 267 -22.62 18.48 -0.39
C ILE A 267 -21.96 19.02 -1.67
N GLU A 268 -20.82 18.45 -2.07
CA GLU A 268 -20.09 18.91 -3.26
C GLU A 268 -20.84 18.55 -4.56
N ALA A 269 -21.46 17.38 -4.65
CA ALA A 269 -22.27 16.98 -5.79
C ALA A 269 -23.43 17.96 -6.03
N ARG A 270 -24.13 18.37 -4.96
CA ARG A 270 -25.17 19.42 -5.05
C ARG A 270 -24.59 20.75 -5.50
N ARG A 271 -23.44 21.17 -4.95
CA ARG A 271 -22.76 22.42 -5.31
C ARG A 271 -22.45 22.50 -6.80
N PHE A 272 -22.01 21.39 -7.40
CA PHE A 272 -21.63 21.31 -8.82
C PHE A 272 -22.75 20.79 -9.72
N ASN A 273 -23.97 20.58 -9.19
CA ASN A 273 -25.12 20.03 -9.93
C ASN A 273 -24.81 18.68 -10.62
N ILE A 274 -24.10 17.81 -9.90
CA ILE A 274 -23.78 16.44 -10.32
C ILE A 274 -24.69 15.49 -9.52
N PRO A 275 -25.32 14.48 -10.14
CA PRO A 275 -26.03 13.44 -9.41
C PRO A 275 -25.11 12.74 -8.40
N THR A 276 -25.55 12.62 -7.14
CA THR A 276 -24.75 12.02 -6.06
C THR A 276 -24.27 10.61 -6.42
N GLU A 277 -25.10 9.83 -7.10
CA GLU A 277 -24.79 8.47 -7.53
C GLU A 277 -23.59 8.45 -8.49
N ILE A 278 -23.49 9.44 -9.37
CA ILE A 278 -22.36 9.59 -10.30
C ILE A 278 -21.11 9.97 -9.52
N ALA A 279 -21.20 10.93 -8.60
CA ALA A 279 -20.06 11.34 -7.79
C ALA A 279 -19.52 10.18 -6.92
N LEU A 280 -20.41 9.39 -6.31
CA LEU A 280 -20.06 8.19 -5.57
C LEU A 280 -19.41 7.11 -6.47
N ALA A 281 -19.95 6.88 -7.67
CA ALA A 281 -19.38 5.92 -8.62
C ALA A 281 -17.99 6.32 -9.09
N ILE A 282 -17.75 7.61 -9.33
CA ILE A 282 -16.42 8.14 -9.66
C ILE A 282 -15.47 7.94 -8.48
N ALA A 283 -15.85 8.32 -7.26
CA ALA A 283 -15.01 8.16 -6.07
C ALA A 283 -14.63 6.69 -5.82
N GLU A 284 -15.57 5.77 -6.03
CA GLU A 284 -15.31 4.33 -5.94
C GLU A 284 -14.34 3.85 -7.03
N THR A 285 -14.57 4.27 -8.27
CA THR A 285 -13.77 3.82 -9.43
C THR A 285 -12.34 4.36 -9.39
N GLU A 286 -12.18 5.62 -9.02
CA GLU A 286 -10.89 6.31 -9.02
C GLU A 286 -10.01 5.86 -7.87
N SER A 287 -10.56 5.75 -6.65
CA SER A 287 -9.75 5.55 -5.44
C SER A 287 -10.23 4.45 -4.50
N ALA A 288 -11.38 3.80 -4.76
CA ALA A 288 -12.00 2.89 -3.78
C ALA A 288 -12.23 3.55 -2.41
N PHE A 289 -12.48 4.87 -2.41
CA PHE A 289 -12.57 5.71 -1.21
C PHE A 289 -11.31 5.66 -0.33
N ASN A 290 -10.13 5.52 -0.94
CA ASN A 290 -8.84 5.51 -0.26
C ASN A 290 -8.49 6.93 0.25
N PRO A 291 -8.38 7.15 1.58
CA PRO A 291 -8.04 8.46 2.15
C PRO A 291 -6.57 8.88 1.98
N LYS A 292 -5.77 8.08 1.27
CA LYS A 292 -4.37 8.30 0.94
C LYS A 292 -4.12 8.14 -0.56
N ALA A 293 -5.14 8.39 -1.37
CA ALA A 293 -5.06 8.24 -2.82
C ALA A 293 -3.98 9.16 -3.40
N LYS A 294 -3.05 8.56 -4.14
CA LYS A 294 -2.02 9.29 -4.86
C LYS A 294 -1.95 8.78 -6.29
N SER A 295 -2.02 9.68 -7.26
CA SER A 295 -1.81 9.34 -8.67
C SER A 295 -0.36 9.59 -9.10
N HIS A 296 0.03 8.95 -10.19
CA HIS A 296 1.35 9.10 -10.83
C HIS A 296 1.49 10.46 -11.54
N VAL A 297 0.38 10.98 -12.08
CA VAL A 297 0.18 12.38 -12.47
C VAL A 297 -0.38 13.08 -11.23
N PRO A 298 0.00 14.32 -10.86
CA PRO A 298 -0.29 14.91 -9.53
C PRO A 298 -1.79 15.18 -9.28
N ALA A 299 -2.57 14.10 -9.13
CA ALA A 299 -3.90 14.09 -8.57
C ALA A 299 -3.81 13.49 -7.16
N TYR A 300 -4.32 14.26 -6.21
CA TYR A 300 -4.43 13.90 -4.80
C TYR A 300 -5.92 13.70 -4.52
N GLY A 301 -6.27 12.62 -3.84
CA GLY A 301 -7.65 12.30 -3.46
C GLY A 301 -7.79 12.08 -1.97
#